data_AF-A0A4V2RI04-F1
#
_entry.id   AF-A0A4V2RI04-F1
#
_cell.length_a   1.000
_cell.length_b   1.000
_cell.length_c   1.000
_cell.angle_alpha   90.00
_cell.angle_beta   90.00
_cell.angle_gamma   90.00
#
_symmetry.space_group_name_H-M   'P 1'
#
loop_
_entity.id
_entity.type
_entity.pdbx_description
1 polymer ?
#
loop_
_entity_poly.entity_id
_entity_poly.type
_entity_poly.pdbx_seq_one_letter_code
_entity_poly.pdbx_strand_id
1 'polypeptide(L)'
;MINITNMRPGPGGTKAIFDVEIDGWTVRECVIVERPDGNLAALPPALRDRRRAVQVPDHLWFDFVNSARSAYRRIRRDEKWGELCEGGEEALEKAGI
;
A
#
# COMPACT_ATOMS: atom_id res chain seq x y z
N MET A 1 -14.84 5.52 -11.01
CA MET A 1 -14.20 6.46 -10.04
C MET A 1 -13.38 5.63 -9.07
N ILE A 2 -12.14 6.01 -8.75
CA ILE A 2 -11.26 5.26 -7.83
C ILE A 2 -11.20 5.99 -6.49
N ASN A 3 -11.62 5.32 -5.42
CA ASN A 3 -11.56 5.86 -4.07
C ASN A 3 -10.71 4.95 -3.17
N ILE A 4 -9.75 5.55 -2.45
CA ILE A 4 -8.82 4.82 -1.59
C ILE A 4 -9.25 4.99 -0.13
N THR A 5 -9.41 3.88 0.58
CA THR A 5 -9.91 3.86 1.96
C THR A 5 -9.10 2.89 2.83
N ASN A 6 -9.27 2.97 4.15
CA ASN A 6 -8.67 2.06 5.14
C ASN A 6 -7.15 1.88 5.01
N MET A 7 -6.45 2.91 4.52
CA MET A 7 -5.02 2.86 4.28
C MET A 7 -4.26 2.90 5.61
N ARG A 8 -3.37 1.94 5.82
CA ARG A 8 -2.61 1.73 7.05
C ARG A 8 -1.19 1.24 6.75
N PRO A 9 -0.23 1.40 7.68
CA PRO A 9 1.10 0.82 7.51
C PRO A 9 1.03 -0.69 7.25
N GLY A 10 1.84 -1.16 6.29
CA GLY A 10 1.91 -2.58 5.95
C GLY A 10 2.92 -3.31 6.83
N PRO A 11 2.73 -4.61 7.11
CA PRO A 11 3.75 -5.42 7.76
C PRO A 11 4.87 -5.80 6.77
N GLY A 12 6.10 -5.91 7.29
CA GLY A 12 7.28 -6.36 6.53
C GLY A 12 7.67 -5.41 5.38
N GLY A 13 8.08 -5.97 4.24
CA GLY A 13 8.51 -5.20 3.05
C GLY A 13 7.38 -4.43 2.32
N THR A 14 6.15 -4.46 2.84
CA THR A 14 5.01 -3.69 2.31
C THR A 14 4.94 -2.34 3.00
N LYS A 15 4.88 -1.24 2.23
CA LYS A 15 4.83 0.11 2.80
C LYS A 15 3.45 0.46 3.36
N ALA A 16 2.38 -0.02 2.73
CA ALA A 16 1.00 0.20 3.17
C ALA A 16 0.05 -0.88 2.67
N ILE A 17 -1.03 -1.11 3.40
CA ILE A 17 -2.21 -1.85 2.96
C ILE A 17 -3.36 -0.87 2.82
N PHE A 18 -4.23 -1.05 1.84
CA PHE A 18 -5.40 -0.20 1.62
C PHE A 18 -6.52 -0.96 0.92
N ASP A 19 -7.73 -0.42 1.01
CA ASP A 19 -8.88 -0.86 0.22
C ASP A 19 -9.14 0.16 -0.89
N VAL A 20 -9.67 -0.31 -2.02
CA VAL A 20 -10.06 0.54 -3.14
C VAL A 20 -11.49 0.25 -3.57
N GLU A 21 -12.25 1.31 -3.81
CA GLU A 21 -13.56 1.22 -4.46
C GLU A 21 -13.41 1.55 -5.95
N ILE A 22 -13.91 0.66 -6.80
CA ILE A 22 -13.89 0.77 -8.26
C ILE A 22 -15.29 0.40 -8.77
N ASP A 23 -16.01 1.37 -9.32
CA ASP A 23 -17.33 1.18 -9.94
C ASP A 23 -18.33 0.42 -9.06
N GLY A 24 -18.36 0.77 -7.76
CA GLY A 24 -19.23 0.16 -6.75
C GLY A 24 -18.70 -1.15 -6.14
N TRP A 25 -17.57 -1.67 -6.63
CA TRP A 25 -16.91 -2.85 -6.06
C TRP A 25 -15.77 -2.43 -5.14
N THR A 26 -15.71 -3.04 -3.94
CA THR A 26 -14.57 -2.88 -3.04
C THR A 26 -13.56 -4.01 -3.24
N VAL A 27 -12.35 -3.65 -3.65
CA VAL A 27 -11.19 -4.54 -3.66
C VAL A 27 -10.40 -4.29 -2.39
N ARG A 28 -10.35 -5.29 -1.51
CA ARG A 28 -9.72 -5.19 -0.20
C ARG A 28 -8.27 -5.64 -0.22
N GLU A 29 -7.50 -5.21 0.77
CA GLU A 29 -6.13 -5.69 1.02
C GLU A 29 -5.20 -5.48 -0.18
N CYS A 30 -5.36 -4.36 -0.90
CA CYS A 30 -4.38 -3.90 -1.87
C CYS A 30 -3.13 -3.40 -1.13
N VAL A 31 -1.99 -3.40 -1.81
CA VAL A 31 -0.70 -3.09 -1.17
C VAL A 31 0.08 -2.02 -1.92
N ILE A 32 0.78 -1.16 -1.17
CA ILE A 32 1.86 -0.31 -1.68
C ILE A 32 3.19 -0.99 -1.38
N VAL A 33 3.99 -1.20 -2.41
CA VAL A 33 5.35 -1.74 -2.30
C VAL A 33 6.35 -0.76 -2.87
N GLU A 34 7.56 -0.80 -2.35
CA GLU A 34 8.71 -0.12 -2.96
C GLU A 34 9.40 -1.10 -3.91
N ARG A 35 9.57 -0.70 -5.16
CA ARG A 35 10.28 -1.48 -6.17
C ARG A 35 11.80 -1.33 -5.98
N PRO A 36 12.61 -2.23 -6.56
CA PRO A 36 14.07 -2.15 -6.46
C PRO A 36 14.69 -0.84 -6.99
N ASP A 37 13.98 -0.11 -7.86
CA ASP A 37 14.37 1.19 -8.38
C ASP A 37 13.99 2.37 -7.45
N GLY A 38 13.47 2.08 -6.26
CA GLY A 38 12.99 3.06 -5.28
C GLY A 38 11.59 3.62 -5.60
N ASN A 39 10.94 3.18 -6.69
CA ASN A 39 9.61 3.67 -7.04
C ASN A 39 8.50 2.92 -6.28
N LEU A 40 7.52 3.66 -5.80
CA LEU A 40 6.31 3.08 -5.21
C LEU A 40 5.39 2.50 -6.30
N ALA A 41 4.87 1.31 -6.04
CA ALA A 41 3.86 0.65 -6.85
C ALA A 41 2.67 0.23 -6.00
N ALA A 42 1.47 0.31 -6.58
CA ALA A 42 0.26 -0.23 -6.00
C ALA A 42 -0.07 -1.56 -6.68
N LEU A 43 -0.46 -2.56 -5.90
CA LEU A 43 -0.81 -3.89 -6.40
C LEU A 43 -2.14 -4.34 -5.80
N PRO A 44 -3.04 -4.96 -6.60
CA PRO A 44 -4.19 -5.64 -6.06
C PRO A 44 -3.76 -6.87 -5.24
N PRO A 45 -4.63 -7.39 -4.36
CA PRO A 45 -4.34 -8.60 -3.58
C PRO A 45 -3.91 -9.75 -4.49
N ALA A 46 -2.94 -10.52 -4.03
CA ALA A 46 -2.41 -11.69 -4.71
C ALA A 46 -2.78 -12.98 -3.97
N LEU A 47 -3.01 -14.04 -4.73
CA LEU A 47 -3.10 -15.41 -4.24
C LEU A 47 -1.73 -15.91 -3.78
N ARG A 48 -1.71 -17.01 -3.03
CA ARG A 48 -0.47 -17.64 -2.54
C ARG A 48 0.51 -18.02 -3.65
N ASP A 49 0.01 -18.27 -4.86
CA ASP A 49 0.80 -18.58 -6.06
C ASP A 49 1.23 -17.33 -6.85
N ARG A 50 1.10 -16.13 -6.26
CA ARG A 50 1.45 -14.82 -6.83
C ARG A 50 0.58 -14.37 -8.01
N ARG A 51 -0.47 -15.10 -8.38
CA ARG A 51 -1.47 -14.56 -9.31
C ARG A 51 -2.30 -13.48 -8.61
N ARG A 52 -2.78 -12.50 -9.36
CA ARG A 52 -3.69 -11.49 -8.80
C ARG A 52 -5.01 -12.18 -8.43
N ALA A 53 -5.48 -11.99 -7.20
CA ALA A 53 -6.80 -12.45 -6.77
C ALA A 53 -7.91 -11.66 -7.45
N VAL A 54 -7.64 -10.39 -7.79
CA VAL A 54 -8.56 -9.50 -8.49
C VAL A 54 -7.83 -8.76 -9.61
N GLN A 55 -8.47 -8.65 -10.77
CA GLN A 55 -7.96 -7.88 -11.89
C GLN A 55 -8.61 -6.49 -11.91
N VAL A 56 -7.79 -5.45 -11.75
CA VAL A 56 -8.20 -4.07 -12.02
C VAL A 56 -8.27 -3.90 -13.54
N PRO A 57 -9.35 -3.36 -14.11
CA PRO A 57 -9.46 -3.13 -15.54
C PRO A 57 -8.30 -2.30 -16.10
N ASP A 58 -7.78 -2.65 -17.27
CA ASP A 58 -6.56 -2.03 -17.82
C ASP A 58 -6.68 -0.51 -17.98
N HIS A 59 -7.85 -0.03 -18.41
CA HIS A 59 -8.13 1.40 -18.56
C HIS A 59 -8.16 2.16 -17.22
N LEU A 60 -8.30 1.46 -16.08
CA LEU A 60 -8.27 2.03 -14.73
C LEU A 60 -6.94 1.77 -14.01
N TRP A 61 -6.03 1.00 -14.61
CA TRP A 61 -4.79 0.59 -13.95
C TRP A 61 -3.92 1.79 -13.57
N PHE A 62 -3.79 2.76 -14.47
CA PHE A 62 -3.01 3.96 -14.23
C PHE A 62 -3.59 4.81 -13.09
N ASP A 63 -4.92 5.00 -13.10
CA ASP A 63 -5.62 5.76 -12.06
C ASP A 63 -5.54 5.05 -10.72
N PHE A 64 -5.60 3.72 -10.69
CA PHE A 64 -5.47 2.92 -9.48
C PHE A 64 -4.10 3.15 -8.84
N VAL A 65 -3.03 3.00 -9.63
CA VAL A 65 -1.66 3.18 -9.14
C VAL A 65 -1.44 4.62 -8.66
N ASN A 66 -1.88 5.62 -9.41
CA ASN A 66 -1.65 7.02 -9.03
C ASN A 66 -2.49 7.46 -7.83
N SER A 67 -3.75 7.04 -7.75
CA SER A 67 -4.61 7.34 -6.60
C SER A 67 -4.04 6.75 -5.32
N ALA A 68 -3.62 5.49 -5.36
CA ALA A 68 -3.03 4.81 -4.20
C ALA A 68 -1.69 5.45 -3.78
N ARG A 69 -0.80 5.77 -4.73
CA ARG A 69 0.48 6.47 -4.43
C ARG A 69 0.25 7.87 -3.85
N SER A 70 -0.73 8.60 -4.37
CA SER A 70 -1.05 9.95 -3.90
C SER A 70 -1.66 9.91 -2.49
N ALA A 71 -2.57 8.97 -2.24
CA ALA A 71 -3.12 8.70 -0.91
C ALA A 71 -2.02 8.32 0.08
N TYR A 72 -1.12 7.41 -0.29
CA TYR A 72 0.01 7.00 0.56
C TYR A 72 0.89 8.17 0.96
N ARG A 73 1.34 9.00 -0.01
CA ARG A 73 2.19 10.16 0.31
C ARG A 73 1.50 11.15 1.24
N ARG A 74 0.20 11.40 1.02
CA ARG A 74 -0.60 12.28 1.86
C ARG A 74 -0.76 11.72 3.27
N ILE A 75 -1.28 10.51 3.40
CA ILE A 75 -1.58 9.87 4.69
C ILE A 75 -0.31 9.62 5.49
N ARG A 76 0.76 9.09 4.87
CA ARG A 76 2.06 8.89 5.52
C ARG A 76 2.58 10.19 6.16
N ARG A 77 2.42 11.32 5.48
CA ARG A 77 2.84 12.63 5.97
C ARG A 77 1.91 13.12 7.07
N ASP A 78 0.61 13.05 6.86
CA ASP A 78 -0.40 13.58 7.77
C ASP A 78 -0.42 12.79 9.10
N GLU A 79 -0.22 11.47 9.04
CA GLU A 79 -0.16 10.56 10.19
C GLU A 79 1.27 10.26 10.67
N LYS A 80 2.28 10.91 10.08
CA LYS A 80 3.69 10.83 10.50
C LYS A 80 4.25 9.40 10.65
N TRP A 81 3.93 8.51 9.72
CA TRP A 81 4.35 7.10 9.82
C TRP A 81 5.87 6.89 9.85
N GLY A 82 6.68 7.85 9.38
CA GLY A 82 8.14 7.79 9.50
C GLY A 82 8.64 7.79 10.95
N GLU A 83 8.02 8.59 11.83
CA GLU A 83 8.42 8.68 13.25
C GLU A 83 8.02 7.42 14.04
N LEU A 84 6.97 6.71 13.61
CA LEU A 84 6.50 5.47 14.23
C LEU A 84 7.35 4.24 13.86
N CYS A 85 7.91 4.20 12.65
CA CYS A 85 8.75 3.09 12.20
C CYS A 85 10.21 3.24 12.68
N GLU A 86 10.78 4.45 12.73
CA GLU A 86 12.13 4.66 13.28
C GLU A 86 12.19 4.32 14.77
N GLY A 87 11.20 4.74 15.58
CA GLY A 87 11.13 4.36 16.99
C GLY A 87 10.91 2.85 17.22
N GLY A 88 10.31 2.15 16.25
CA GLY A 88 10.09 0.70 16.28
C GLY A 88 11.32 -0.11 15.86
N GLU A 89 11.99 0.29 14.78
CA GLU A 89 13.25 -0.32 14.33
C GLU A 89 14.37 -0.08 15.35
N GLU A 90 14.49 1.14 15.90
CA GLU A 90 15.48 1.45 16.94
C GLU A 90 15.19 0.71 18.26
N ALA A 91 13.90 0.43 18.57
CA ALA A 91 13.51 -0.40 19.71
C ALA A 91 13.80 -1.89 19.50
N LEU A 92 13.62 -2.41 18.29
CA LEU A 92 13.97 -3.80 17.92
C LEU A 92 15.49 -3.99 17.91
N GLU A 93 16.23 -3.04 17.35
CA GLU A 93 17.69 -3.05 17.33
C GLU A 93 18.27 -2.94 18.75
N LYS A 94 17.68 -2.12 19.63
CA LYS A 94 18.01 -2.11 21.08
C LYS A 94 17.64 -3.39 21.81
N ALA A 95 16.59 -4.09 21.36
CA ALA A 95 16.20 -5.39 21.91
C ALA A 95 17.08 -6.54 21.38
N GLY A 96 17.98 -6.27 20.42
CA GLY A 96 18.90 -7.25 19.85
C GLY A 96 18.24 -8.29 18.96
N ILE A 97 17.12 -7.92 18.32
CA ILE A 97 16.33 -8.79 17.43
C ILE A 97 16.30 -8.20 16.02
#